data_AF-A0A1A1WSD3-F1
#
_entry.id   AF-A0A1A1WSD3-F1
#
_cell.length_a   1.000
_cell.length_b   1.000
_cell.length_c   1.000
_cell.angle_alpha   90.00
_cell.angle_beta   90.00
_cell.angle_gamma   90.00
#
_symmetry.space_group_name_H-M   'P 1'
#
loop_
_entity.id
_entity.type
_entity.pdbx_description
1 polymer ?
#
loop_
_entity_poly.entity_id
_entity_poly.type
_entity_poly.pdbx_seq_one_letter_code
_entity_poly.pdbx_strand_id
1 'polypeptide(L)'
;MPSEPAPPPPKSAPGWYPDPAGIGHGLQRYFDGTNWTSEWAFATEPLKKGISGKAALALSILIVLVLLVIVGKSWGFDERNEGQSASSGNATAAGPSTPTEAAPSTPAGPKKPDGVTFTTAQGPDGDIVDARFAIRDNYTELLIKDGARLDTIDILRYARATYPEASAVNVQGTFPMTDPYGNTSTQVAIDLTYSRATLNKINFDGVTKNSIWEIRDSGSVLPAFQP
;
A
#
# COMPACT_ATOMS: atom_id res chain seq x y z
N MET A 1 12.78 -66.29 23.59
CA MET A 1 13.49 -65.01 23.82
C MET A 1 12.43 -63.93 23.93
N PRO A 2 12.43 -63.08 24.98
CA PRO A 2 11.46 -61.99 25.10
C PRO A 2 11.75 -60.92 24.03
N SER A 3 10.73 -60.48 23.32
CA SER A 3 10.82 -59.42 22.30
C SER A 3 11.11 -58.09 22.98
N GLU A 4 12.24 -57.49 22.66
CA GLU A 4 12.61 -56.14 23.10
C GLU A 4 11.60 -55.13 22.54
N PRO A 5 10.98 -54.26 23.37
CA PRO A 5 10.08 -53.24 22.86
C PRO A 5 10.86 -52.26 21.98
N ALA A 6 10.34 -52.00 20.78
CA ALA A 6 10.93 -51.06 19.84
C ALA A 6 11.15 -49.69 20.52
N PRO A 7 12.28 -49.01 20.27
CA PRO A 7 12.54 -47.71 20.86
C PRO A 7 11.43 -46.73 20.44
N PRO A 8 10.99 -45.84 21.34
CA PRO A 8 9.98 -44.84 21.00
C PRO A 8 10.46 -44.01 19.80
N PRO A 9 9.55 -43.54 18.93
CA PRO A 9 9.94 -42.74 17.78
C PRO A 9 10.76 -41.52 18.26
N PRO A 10 11.77 -41.10 17.49
CA PRO A 10 12.59 -39.97 17.86
C PRO A 10 11.69 -38.74 18.06
N LYS A 11 11.69 -38.19 19.28
CA LYS A 11 11.03 -36.90 19.55
C LYS A 11 11.75 -35.86 18.69
N SER A 12 11.01 -35.15 17.86
CA SER A 12 11.56 -34.02 17.11
C SER A 12 12.25 -33.07 18.09
N ALA A 13 13.51 -32.75 17.86
CA ALA A 13 14.23 -31.80 18.69
C ALA A 13 13.54 -30.43 18.62
N PRO A 14 13.66 -29.57 19.65
CA PRO A 14 13.14 -28.22 19.56
C PRO A 14 13.79 -27.47 18.39
N GLY A 15 13.01 -26.80 17.55
CA GLY A 15 13.52 -26.19 16.35
C GLY A 15 12.45 -25.66 15.41
N TRP A 16 12.91 -25.00 14.35
CA TRP A 16 12.05 -24.51 13.28
C TRP A 16 11.77 -25.63 12.27
N TYR A 17 10.50 -25.92 12.04
CA TYR A 17 10.07 -26.97 11.12
C TYR A 17 9.05 -26.42 10.12
N PRO A 18 9.03 -26.94 8.88
CA PRO A 18 7.94 -26.65 7.94
C PRO A 18 6.60 -27.06 8.57
N ASP A 19 5.62 -26.17 8.54
CA ASP A 19 4.31 -26.46 9.16
C ASP A 19 3.58 -27.57 8.37
N PRO A 20 3.24 -28.72 9.01
CA PRO A 20 2.55 -29.82 8.34
C PRO A 20 1.13 -29.47 7.85
N ALA A 21 0.55 -28.33 8.28
CA ALA A 21 -0.76 -27.88 7.79
C ALA A 21 -0.73 -27.28 6.38
N GLY A 22 0.45 -27.04 5.78
CA GLY A 22 0.60 -26.57 4.40
C GLY A 22 0.08 -25.14 4.13
N ILE A 23 -0.26 -24.39 5.16
CA ILE A 23 -0.71 -22.99 5.05
C ILE A 23 0.48 -22.08 5.25
N GLY A 24 1.29 -21.86 4.20
CA GLY A 24 2.30 -20.80 4.27
C GLY A 24 3.45 -20.94 3.29
N HIS A 25 3.65 -19.88 2.52
CA HIS A 25 4.70 -19.62 1.54
C HIS A 25 6.12 -19.61 2.18
N GLY A 26 6.65 -20.77 2.57
CA GLY A 26 8.00 -20.88 3.15
C GLY A 26 8.10 -20.51 4.64
N LEU A 27 6.98 -20.57 5.36
CA LEU A 27 6.92 -20.32 6.80
C LEU A 27 7.28 -21.59 7.59
N GLN A 28 8.23 -21.45 8.50
CA GLN A 28 8.58 -22.44 9.51
C GLN A 28 7.90 -22.06 10.83
N ARG A 29 7.41 -23.07 11.55
CA ARG A 29 6.82 -22.92 12.88
C ARG A 29 7.76 -23.53 13.92
N TYR A 30 7.87 -22.90 15.09
CA TYR A 30 8.78 -23.41 16.13
C TYR A 30 8.11 -24.51 16.96
N PHE A 31 8.74 -25.67 17.02
CA PHE A 31 8.38 -26.81 17.88
C PHE A 31 9.29 -26.79 19.11
N ASP A 32 8.72 -26.87 20.31
CA ASP A 32 9.48 -26.78 21.58
C ASP A 32 9.96 -28.16 22.10
N GLY A 33 9.77 -29.22 21.30
CA GLY A 33 10.05 -30.61 21.69
C GLY A 33 8.84 -31.37 22.20
N THR A 34 7.72 -30.68 22.50
CA THR A 34 6.48 -31.31 22.99
C THR A 34 5.24 -30.77 22.28
N ASN A 35 5.19 -29.47 21.96
CA ASN A 35 4.10 -28.79 21.28
C ASN A 35 4.62 -27.81 20.22
N TRP A 36 3.73 -27.46 19.29
CA TRP A 36 3.95 -26.36 18.36
C TRP A 36 3.61 -25.03 19.04
N THR A 37 4.53 -24.08 18.99
CA THR A 37 4.33 -22.73 19.54
C THR A 37 3.56 -21.83 18.56
N SER A 38 3.20 -20.62 18.96
CA SER A 38 2.56 -19.63 18.06
C SER A 38 3.58 -18.78 17.29
N GLU A 39 4.87 -19.13 17.34
CA GLU A 39 5.96 -18.38 16.71
C GLU A 39 6.22 -18.87 15.28
N TRP A 40 6.42 -17.92 14.36
CA TRP A 40 6.60 -18.14 12.93
C TRP A 40 7.87 -17.45 12.43
N ALA A 41 8.61 -18.10 11.55
CA ALA A 41 9.78 -17.55 10.89
C ALA A 41 9.78 -17.90 9.41
N PHE A 42 10.31 -17.02 8.56
CA PHE A 42 10.60 -17.39 7.18
C PHE A 42 11.74 -18.38 7.15
N ALA A 43 11.69 -19.34 6.22
CA ALA A 43 12.82 -20.20 5.92
C ALA A 43 13.99 -19.36 5.40
N THR A 44 14.83 -18.87 6.31
CA THR A 44 16.15 -18.37 5.92
C THR A 44 16.92 -19.60 5.48
N GLU A 45 17.06 -19.77 4.16
CA GLU A 45 18.11 -20.64 3.64
C GLU A 45 19.39 -20.30 4.39
N PRO A 46 20.08 -21.27 5.02
CA PRO A 46 21.32 -20.98 5.69
C PRO A 46 22.28 -20.49 4.62
N LEU A 47 22.52 -19.18 4.62
CA LEU A 47 23.58 -18.55 3.85
C LEU A 47 24.86 -19.32 4.22
N LYS A 48 25.36 -20.12 3.29
CA LYS A 48 26.58 -20.92 3.46
C LYS A 48 27.75 -19.93 3.52
N LYS A 49 27.92 -19.27 4.66
CA LYS A 49 28.89 -18.20 4.87
C LYS A 49 30.17 -18.84 5.39
N GLY A 50 31.02 -19.27 4.44
CA GLY A 50 32.45 -19.38 4.67
C GLY A 50 32.99 -17.98 4.96
N ILE A 51 33.23 -17.68 6.23
CA ILE A 51 33.81 -16.43 6.70
C ILE A 51 35.32 -16.50 6.45
N SER A 52 35.85 -15.65 5.54
CA SER A 52 37.26 -15.26 5.54
C SER A 52 37.37 -13.77 5.91
N GLY A 53 37.97 -13.52 7.08
CA GLY A 53 37.86 -12.28 7.83
C GLY A 53 38.78 -11.14 7.39
N LYS A 54 38.53 -10.52 6.22
CA LYS A 54 39.26 -9.29 5.83
C LYS A 54 38.42 -8.14 5.24
N ALA A 55 37.10 -8.29 5.11
CA ALA A 55 36.25 -7.28 4.45
C ALA A 55 35.36 -6.44 5.41
N ALA A 56 35.67 -6.41 6.71
CA ALA A 56 34.89 -5.63 7.69
C ALA A 56 35.32 -4.15 7.81
N LEU A 57 36.36 -3.72 7.08
CA LEU A 57 36.95 -2.38 7.27
C LEU A 57 36.49 -1.31 6.24
N ALA A 58 35.78 -1.69 5.17
CA ALA A 58 35.44 -0.78 4.07
C ALA A 58 34.07 -0.07 4.23
N LEU A 59 33.17 -0.57 5.09
CA LEU A 59 31.81 -0.03 5.25
C LEU A 59 31.71 1.08 6.31
N SER A 60 32.67 1.18 7.24
CA SER A 60 32.66 2.22 8.28
C SER A 60 33.06 3.61 7.76
N ILE A 61 33.85 3.70 6.69
CA ILE A 61 34.34 4.99 6.14
C ILE A 61 33.22 5.73 5.39
N LEU A 62 32.29 5.01 4.75
CA LEU A 62 31.20 5.60 3.98
C LEU A 62 30.09 6.22 4.85
N ILE A 63 29.82 5.63 6.03
CA ILE A 63 28.79 6.12 6.96
C ILE A 63 29.23 7.43 7.63
N VAL A 64 30.52 7.56 7.97
CA VAL A 64 31.05 8.81 8.57
C VAL A 64 31.07 9.96 7.56
N LEU A 65 31.33 9.69 6.28
CA LEU A 65 31.35 10.73 5.25
C LEU A 65 29.95 11.30 4.95
N VAL A 66 28.90 10.46 4.98
CA VAL A 66 27.51 10.90 4.75
C VAL A 66 26.98 11.73 5.92
N LEU A 67 27.34 11.40 7.16
CA LEU A 67 26.95 12.19 8.34
C LEU A 67 27.60 13.58 8.36
N LEU A 68 28.84 13.73 7.84
CA LEU A 68 29.53 15.02 7.78
C LEU A 68 28.93 15.99 6.75
N VAL A 69 28.31 15.49 5.68
CA VAL A 69 27.66 16.34 4.65
C VAL A 69 26.29 16.89 5.13
N ILE A 70 25.59 16.18 6.02
CA ILE A 70 24.27 16.60 6.50
C ILE A 70 24.37 17.74 7.53
N VAL A 71 25.48 17.86 8.26
CA VAL A 71 25.68 18.93 9.26
C VAL A 71 26.16 20.25 8.63
N GLY A 72 26.70 20.24 7.41
CA GLY A 72 27.26 21.45 6.76
C GLY A 72 26.28 22.37 6.03
N LYS A 73 24.97 22.07 6.00
CA LYS A 73 23.99 22.79 5.16
C LYS A 73 23.02 23.68 5.94
N SER A 74 23.29 23.93 7.22
CA SER A 74 22.54 24.86 8.04
C SER A 74 23.52 25.75 8.81
N TRP A 75 23.98 26.84 8.17
CA TRP A 75 24.36 28.14 8.76
C TRP A 75 24.97 29.05 7.69
N GLY A 76 24.51 30.31 7.64
CA GLY A 76 24.93 31.36 6.70
C GLY A 76 23.72 32.10 6.12
N PHE A 77 22.96 32.84 6.94
CA PHE A 77 23.06 34.29 7.19
C PHE A 77 22.55 35.18 6.04
N ASP A 78 21.62 36.06 6.42
CA ASP A 78 20.82 37.02 5.66
C ASP A 78 21.64 38.28 5.34
N GLU A 79 21.46 38.90 4.17
CA GLU A 79 21.85 40.29 3.96
C GLU A 79 20.89 41.01 3.00
N ARG A 80 20.06 41.87 3.61
CA ARG A 80 19.37 43.01 3.01
C ARG A 80 20.32 43.87 2.18
N ASN A 81 19.83 44.41 1.07
CA ASN A 81 19.96 45.85 0.87
C ASN A 81 18.81 46.41 0.02
N GLU A 82 18.23 47.49 0.53
CA GLU A 82 17.16 48.29 -0.05
C GLU A 82 17.73 49.39 -0.97
N GLY A 83 16.88 49.96 -1.82
CA GLY A 83 17.05 51.32 -2.33
C GLY A 83 17.06 51.45 -3.86
N GLN A 84 16.36 52.37 -4.54
CA GLN A 84 15.10 53.10 -4.36
C GLN A 84 14.96 54.00 -5.62
N SER A 85 13.72 54.22 -6.06
CA SER A 85 13.20 55.30 -6.94
C SER A 85 13.67 55.38 -8.41
N ALA A 86 12.77 55.19 -9.40
CA ALA A 86 11.68 56.07 -9.89
C ALA A 86 12.16 57.19 -10.85
N SER A 87 11.74 57.12 -12.11
CA SER A 87 11.31 58.29 -12.89
C SER A 87 10.51 57.88 -14.13
N SER A 88 9.63 58.79 -14.52
CA SER A 88 8.38 58.62 -15.27
C SER A 88 8.52 58.65 -16.80
N GLY A 89 7.49 58.13 -17.47
CA GLY A 89 7.18 58.41 -18.86
C GLY A 89 5.69 58.15 -19.15
N ASN A 90 4.86 59.19 -19.04
CA ASN A 90 3.45 59.15 -19.45
C ASN A 90 3.35 59.24 -20.99
N ALA A 91 2.42 58.48 -21.57
CA ALA A 91 1.72 58.86 -22.80
C ALA A 91 0.27 58.35 -22.77
N THR A 92 -0.65 59.29 -22.94
CA THR A 92 -2.12 59.20 -22.94
C THR A 92 -2.66 58.67 -24.27
N ALA A 93 -3.70 57.82 -24.28
CA ALA A 93 -5.00 58.04 -24.95
C ALA A 93 -5.85 56.75 -25.14
N ALA A 94 -6.96 56.73 -24.39
CA ALA A 94 -8.31 56.23 -24.67
C ALA A 94 -8.57 55.04 -25.62
N GLY A 95 -9.19 53.99 -25.05
CA GLY A 95 -10.15 53.10 -25.71
C GLY A 95 -10.88 52.26 -24.65
N PRO A 96 -12.22 52.31 -24.53
CA PRO A 96 -12.94 51.50 -23.54
C PRO A 96 -13.09 50.07 -24.09
N SER A 97 -12.46 49.11 -23.44
CA SER A 97 -12.78 47.70 -23.64
C SER A 97 -12.99 47.10 -22.25
N THR A 98 -14.27 46.85 -21.96
CA THR A 98 -14.80 45.90 -21.00
C THR A 98 -13.75 44.95 -20.43
N PRO A 99 -13.53 44.93 -19.09
CA PRO A 99 -12.91 43.79 -18.47
C PRO A 99 -13.89 42.62 -18.63
N THR A 100 -13.55 41.69 -19.51
CA THR A 100 -14.09 40.34 -19.45
C THR A 100 -13.90 39.85 -18.03
N GLU A 101 -15.02 39.70 -17.31
CA GLU A 101 -15.12 39.02 -16.04
C GLU A 101 -14.39 37.67 -16.17
N ALA A 102 -13.25 37.57 -15.51
CA ALA A 102 -12.54 36.32 -15.39
C ALA A 102 -13.47 35.35 -14.67
N ALA A 103 -13.99 34.38 -15.41
CA ALA A 103 -14.84 33.33 -14.88
C ALA A 103 -14.17 32.73 -13.63
N PRO A 104 -14.92 32.54 -12.53
CA PRO A 104 -14.38 31.92 -11.33
C PRO A 104 -13.76 30.58 -11.71
N SER A 105 -12.50 30.39 -11.33
CA SER A 105 -11.77 29.13 -11.57
C SER A 105 -12.58 28.00 -10.94
N THR A 106 -13.18 27.16 -11.78
CA THR A 106 -13.78 25.90 -11.35
C THR A 106 -12.76 25.19 -10.45
N PRO A 107 -13.15 24.77 -9.23
CA PRO A 107 -12.25 24.02 -8.36
C PRO A 107 -11.63 22.88 -9.15
N ALA A 108 -10.30 22.72 -9.06
CA ALA A 108 -9.63 21.57 -9.65
C ALA A 108 -10.36 20.32 -9.16
N GLY A 109 -10.88 19.52 -10.09
CA GLY A 109 -11.60 18.30 -9.76
C GLY A 109 -10.77 17.37 -8.87
N PRO A 110 -11.41 16.40 -8.20
CA PRO A 110 -10.70 15.48 -7.32
C PRO A 110 -9.53 14.82 -8.06
N LYS A 111 -8.35 14.76 -7.45
CA LYS A 111 -7.19 14.10 -8.04
C LYS A 111 -7.49 12.60 -8.19
N LYS A 112 -7.39 12.08 -9.41
CA LYS A 112 -7.52 10.64 -9.69
C LYS A 112 -6.41 9.86 -8.98
N PRO A 113 -6.74 8.74 -8.28
CA PRO A 113 -5.74 7.86 -7.69
C PRO A 113 -4.84 7.24 -8.75
N ASP A 114 -3.54 7.19 -8.47
CA ASP A 114 -2.53 6.64 -9.37
C ASP A 114 -2.71 5.12 -9.54
N GLY A 115 -2.50 4.62 -10.77
CA GLY A 115 -2.59 3.17 -11.06
C GLY A 115 -4.00 2.58 -11.07
N VAL A 116 -5.05 3.41 -10.92
CA VAL A 116 -6.44 2.95 -10.94
C VAL A 116 -7.09 3.21 -12.29
N THR A 117 -7.74 2.18 -12.83
CA THR A 117 -8.57 2.26 -14.03
C THR A 117 -10.04 2.31 -13.63
N PHE A 118 -10.78 3.31 -14.11
CA PHE A 118 -12.22 3.44 -13.89
C PHE A 118 -12.94 3.19 -15.21
N THR A 119 -13.96 2.33 -15.19
CA THR A 119 -14.86 2.10 -16.30
C THR A 119 -16.29 2.15 -15.82
N THR A 120 -17.20 2.68 -16.63
CA THR A 120 -18.63 2.70 -16.33
C THR A 120 -19.32 1.60 -17.11
N ALA A 121 -20.12 0.79 -16.43
CA ALA A 121 -20.95 -0.26 -17.02
C ALA A 121 -22.42 0.01 -16.66
N GLN A 122 -23.35 -0.37 -17.54
CA GLN A 122 -24.77 -0.20 -17.26
C GLN A 122 -25.26 -1.33 -16.35
N GLY A 123 -25.74 -0.97 -15.15
CA GLY A 123 -26.38 -1.89 -14.21
C GLY A 123 -27.91 -1.85 -14.27
N PRO A 124 -28.59 -2.82 -13.63
CA PRO A 124 -30.06 -2.87 -13.57
C PRO A 124 -30.66 -1.64 -12.87
N ASP A 125 -29.94 -1.08 -11.90
CA ASP A 125 -30.38 0.07 -11.08
C ASP A 125 -29.69 1.39 -11.46
N GLY A 126 -29.02 1.42 -12.63
CA GLY A 126 -28.23 2.54 -13.13
C GLY A 126 -26.74 2.20 -13.26
N ASP A 127 -25.94 3.19 -13.66
CA ASP A 127 -24.53 3.02 -13.98
C ASP A 127 -23.70 2.52 -12.79
N ILE A 128 -22.93 1.46 -13.00
CA ILE A 128 -21.96 0.91 -12.04
C ILE A 128 -20.58 1.36 -12.47
N VAL A 129 -19.79 1.85 -11.51
CA VAL A 129 -18.40 2.24 -11.75
C VAL A 129 -17.49 1.11 -11.27
N ASP A 130 -16.79 0.48 -12.20
CA ASP A 130 -15.74 -0.48 -11.91
C ASP A 130 -14.40 0.24 -11.76
N ALA A 131 -13.80 0.16 -10.57
CA ALA A 131 -12.48 0.65 -10.26
C ALA A 131 -11.52 -0.54 -10.09
N ARG A 132 -10.49 -0.61 -10.94
CA ARG A 132 -9.51 -1.70 -10.93
C ARG A 132 -8.11 -1.17 -10.65
N PHE A 133 -7.40 -1.82 -9.74
CA PHE A 133 -6.01 -1.48 -9.40
C PHE A 133 -5.17 -2.72 -9.10
N ALA A 134 -3.87 -2.59 -9.27
CA ALA A 134 -2.92 -3.59 -8.79
C ALA A 134 -2.55 -3.26 -7.34
N ILE A 135 -2.78 -4.21 -6.43
CA ILE A 135 -2.33 -4.08 -5.05
C ILE A 135 -0.79 -4.10 -5.07
N ARG A 136 -0.21 -3.10 -4.42
CA ARG A 136 1.25 -2.96 -4.34
C ARG A 136 1.82 -4.05 -3.46
N ASP A 137 2.79 -4.78 -4.00
CA ASP A 137 3.66 -5.65 -3.23
C ASP A 137 4.62 -4.77 -2.41
N ASN A 138 4.52 -4.86 -1.09
CA ASN A 138 5.21 -4.02 -0.13
C ASN A 138 5.97 -4.90 0.86
N TYR A 139 6.91 -4.32 1.60
CA TYR A 139 7.89 -5.08 2.40
C TYR A 139 7.31 -6.05 3.43
N THR A 140 6.06 -5.86 3.87
CA THR A 140 5.40 -6.76 4.83
C THR A 140 3.93 -6.96 4.45
N GLU A 141 3.36 -8.10 4.81
CA GLU A 141 1.94 -8.41 4.59
C GLU A 141 1.02 -7.34 5.17
N LEU A 142 1.32 -6.83 6.36
CA LEU A 142 0.54 -5.78 6.99
C LEU A 142 0.51 -4.50 6.14
N LEU A 143 1.66 -4.11 5.59
CA LEU A 143 1.75 -2.94 4.73
C LEU A 143 1.07 -3.13 3.37
N ILE A 144 1.05 -4.36 2.84
CA ILE A 144 0.29 -4.71 1.64
C ILE A 144 -1.21 -4.53 1.89
N LYS A 145 -1.72 -5.13 2.97
CA LYS A 145 -3.14 -5.03 3.38
C LYS A 145 -3.53 -3.59 3.69
N ASP A 146 -2.73 -2.88 4.47
CA ASP A 146 -2.95 -1.48 4.82
C ASP A 146 -2.96 -0.58 3.59
N GLY A 147 -2.00 -0.78 2.68
CA GLY A 147 -1.94 -0.05 1.42
C GLY A 147 -3.20 -0.25 0.59
N ALA A 148 -3.62 -1.50 0.40
CA ALA A 148 -4.84 -1.82 -0.35
C ALA A 148 -6.11 -1.19 0.26
N ARG A 149 -6.19 -1.14 1.60
CA ARG A 149 -7.31 -0.51 2.32
C ARG A 149 -7.31 1.01 2.16
N LEU A 150 -6.15 1.66 2.22
CA LEU A 150 -6.01 3.09 1.96
C LEU A 150 -6.33 3.42 0.50
N ASP A 151 -5.82 2.63 -0.45
CA ASP A 151 -6.12 2.79 -1.87
C ASP A 151 -7.64 2.65 -2.12
N THR A 152 -8.31 1.72 -1.43
CA THR A 152 -9.78 1.60 -1.48
C THR A 152 -10.48 2.90 -1.02
N ILE A 153 -10.02 3.53 0.08
CA ILE A 153 -10.60 4.79 0.56
C ILE A 153 -10.45 5.89 -0.48
N ASP A 154 -9.27 6.03 -1.07
CA ASP A 154 -8.99 7.06 -2.08
C ASP A 154 -9.79 6.83 -3.37
N ILE A 155 -9.93 5.58 -3.79
CA ILE A 155 -10.76 5.17 -4.93
C ILE A 155 -12.22 5.55 -4.71
N LEU A 156 -12.79 5.21 -3.55
CA LEU A 156 -14.20 5.48 -3.26
C LEU A 156 -14.46 6.98 -3.10
N ARG A 157 -13.52 7.71 -2.48
CA ARG A 157 -13.59 9.18 -2.36
C ARG A 157 -13.61 9.83 -3.73
N TYR A 158 -12.70 9.43 -4.62
CA TYR A 158 -12.66 9.92 -6.00
C TYR A 158 -13.93 9.54 -6.76
N ALA A 159 -14.34 8.27 -6.71
CA ALA A 159 -15.50 7.79 -7.44
C ALA A 159 -16.79 8.53 -7.02
N ARG A 160 -16.99 8.78 -5.73
CA ARG A 160 -18.14 9.56 -5.23
C ARG A 160 -18.17 10.99 -5.79
N ALA A 161 -17.00 11.63 -5.90
CA ALA A 161 -16.92 13.00 -6.38
C ALA A 161 -17.02 13.10 -7.92
N THR A 162 -16.50 12.12 -8.64
CA THR A 162 -16.48 12.11 -10.12
C THR A 162 -17.74 11.49 -10.73
N TYR A 163 -18.35 10.51 -10.07
CA TYR A 163 -19.53 9.78 -10.54
C TYR A 163 -20.67 9.82 -9.50
N PRO A 164 -21.21 11.01 -9.19
CA PRO A 164 -22.26 11.14 -8.17
C PRO A 164 -23.55 10.38 -8.52
N GLU A 165 -23.77 10.14 -9.81
CA GLU A 165 -24.92 9.41 -10.35
C GLU A 165 -24.65 7.91 -10.58
N ALA A 166 -23.54 7.36 -10.10
CA ALA A 166 -23.35 5.91 -10.11
C ALA A 166 -24.27 5.23 -9.08
N SER A 167 -24.93 4.13 -9.46
CA SER A 167 -25.74 3.31 -8.54
C SER A 167 -24.86 2.57 -7.53
N ALA A 168 -23.67 2.15 -7.96
CA ALA A 168 -22.66 1.50 -7.14
C ALA A 168 -21.25 1.71 -7.69
N VAL A 169 -20.26 1.51 -6.82
CA VAL A 169 -18.83 1.41 -7.18
C VAL A 169 -18.35 0.03 -6.81
N ASN A 170 -17.79 -0.68 -7.77
CA ASN A 170 -17.13 -1.95 -7.56
C ASN A 170 -15.60 -1.75 -7.58
N VAL A 171 -14.90 -2.20 -6.54
CA VAL A 171 -13.46 -2.02 -6.37
C VAL A 171 -12.78 -3.37 -6.44
N GLN A 172 -11.94 -3.57 -7.45
CA GLN A 172 -11.16 -4.78 -7.65
C GLN A 172 -9.67 -4.51 -7.51
N GLY A 173 -9.03 -5.23 -6.60
CA GLY A 173 -7.59 -5.21 -6.39
C GLY A 173 -6.99 -6.55 -6.80
N THR A 174 -6.00 -6.53 -7.68
CA THR A 174 -5.28 -7.74 -8.10
C THR A 174 -3.94 -7.87 -7.39
N PHE A 175 -3.51 -9.09 -7.12
CA PHE A 175 -2.23 -9.36 -6.47
C PHE A 175 -1.56 -10.60 -7.10
N PRO A 176 -0.23 -10.57 -7.35
CA PRO A 176 0.51 -11.75 -7.78
C PRO A 176 0.58 -12.77 -6.64
N MET A 177 0.20 -14.00 -6.91
CA MET A 177 0.27 -15.10 -5.94
C MET A 177 1.14 -16.22 -6.48
N THR A 178 2.03 -16.71 -5.65
CA THR A 178 2.93 -17.83 -5.96
C THR A 178 2.36 -19.12 -5.38
N ASP A 179 2.13 -20.12 -6.24
CA ASP A 179 1.67 -21.44 -5.81
C ASP A 179 2.79 -22.24 -5.11
N PRO A 180 2.48 -23.40 -4.48
CA PRO A 180 3.48 -24.23 -3.80
C PRO A 180 4.59 -24.78 -4.72
N TYR A 181 4.39 -24.71 -6.04
CA TYR A 181 5.35 -25.13 -7.05
C TYR A 181 6.21 -23.97 -7.56
N GLY A 182 6.01 -22.75 -7.05
CA GLY A 182 6.77 -21.56 -7.43
C GLY A 182 6.21 -20.80 -8.63
N ASN A 183 5.05 -21.19 -9.19
CA ASN A 183 4.46 -20.44 -10.30
C ASN A 183 3.69 -19.22 -9.79
N THR A 184 3.97 -18.06 -10.37
CA THR A 184 3.28 -16.81 -10.01
C THR A 184 2.21 -16.48 -11.02
N SER A 185 1.00 -16.19 -10.54
CA SER A 185 -0.12 -15.70 -11.36
C SER A 185 -0.85 -14.58 -10.65
N THR A 186 -1.29 -13.59 -11.41
CA THR A 186 -2.06 -12.45 -10.88
C THR A 186 -3.52 -12.87 -10.70
N GLN A 187 -4.04 -12.73 -9.48
CA GLN A 187 -5.42 -13.06 -9.15
C GLN A 187 -6.15 -11.83 -8.58
N VAL A 188 -7.49 -11.86 -8.62
CA VAL A 188 -8.30 -10.85 -7.92
C VAL A 188 -8.27 -11.18 -6.43
N ALA A 189 -7.60 -10.33 -5.66
CA ALA A 189 -7.45 -10.49 -4.22
C ALA A 189 -8.60 -9.89 -3.43
N ILE A 190 -9.18 -8.81 -3.94
CA ILE A 190 -10.38 -8.16 -3.40
C ILE A 190 -11.33 -7.80 -4.53
N ASP A 191 -12.62 -7.96 -4.28
CA ASP A 191 -13.73 -7.51 -5.12
C ASP A 191 -14.79 -6.96 -4.17
N LEU A 192 -15.00 -5.64 -4.15
CA LEU A 192 -15.73 -4.95 -3.09
C LEU A 192 -16.78 -4.03 -3.71
N THR A 193 -18.05 -4.25 -3.39
CA THR A 193 -19.14 -3.41 -3.89
C THR A 193 -19.63 -2.44 -2.82
N TYR A 194 -19.76 -1.16 -3.20
CA TYR A 194 -20.37 -0.11 -2.38
C TYR A 194 -21.47 0.58 -3.19
N SER A 195 -22.70 0.46 -2.73
CA SER A 195 -23.85 1.17 -3.26
C SER A 195 -23.71 2.67 -3.03
N ARG A 196 -24.43 3.46 -3.84
CA ARG A 196 -24.53 4.92 -3.65
C ARG A 196 -25.01 5.27 -2.24
N ALA A 197 -25.97 4.51 -1.72
CA ALA A 197 -26.50 4.71 -0.37
C ALA A 197 -25.42 4.55 0.70
N THR A 198 -24.55 3.55 0.55
CA THR A 198 -23.41 3.34 1.45
C THR A 198 -22.36 4.43 1.27
N LEU A 199 -21.99 4.79 0.04
CA LEU A 199 -21.01 5.86 -0.23
C LEU A 199 -21.42 7.22 0.36
N ASN A 200 -22.72 7.52 0.38
CA ASN A 200 -23.25 8.75 0.97
C ASN A 200 -23.18 8.76 2.50
N LYS A 201 -23.12 7.59 3.15
CA LYS A 201 -22.97 7.46 4.61
C LYS A 201 -21.52 7.54 5.07
N ILE A 202 -20.56 7.26 4.18
CA ILE A 202 -19.13 7.28 4.53
C ILE A 202 -18.67 8.71 4.79
N ASN A 203 -18.17 8.95 6.00
CA ASN A 203 -17.37 10.12 6.31
C ASN A 203 -15.92 9.86 5.88
N PHE A 204 -15.54 10.31 4.69
CA PHE A 204 -14.21 10.06 4.13
C PHE A 204 -13.06 10.73 4.90
N ASP A 205 -13.34 11.72 5.74
CA ASP A 205 -12.33 12.37 6.60
C ASP A 205 -12.08 11.61 7.91
N GLY A 206 -12.99 10.69 8.29
CA GLY A 206 -12.92 9.94 9.55
C GLY A 206 -12.92 8.42 9.39
N VAL A 207 -13.23 7.88 8.21
CA VAL A 207 -13.23 6.44 7.97
C VAL A 207 -11.82 5.88 8.10
N THR A 208 -11.69 4.74 8.77
CA THR A 208 -10.40 4.10 8.99
C THR A 208 -10.16 2.97 7.99
N LYS A 209 -8.87 2.67 7.75
CA LYS A 209 -8.47 1.50 6.97
C LYS A 209 -9.02 0.18 7.54
N ASN A 210 -9.25 0.10 8.85
CA ASN A 210 -9.76 -1.13 9.48
C ASN A 210 -11.25 -1.35 9.25
N SER A 211 -12.02 -0.28 9.01
CA SER A 211 -13.46 -0.35 8.84
C SER A 211 -13.91 -0.37 7.38
N ILE A 212 -13.09 0.15 6.45
CA ILE A 212 -13.55 0.41 5.08
C ILE A 212 -14.07 -0.85 4.39
N TRP A 213 -13.40 -1.99 4.54
CA TRP A 213 -13.86 -3.24 3.94
C TRP A 213 -15.03 -3.86 4.69
N GLU A 214 -15.19 -3.62 5.98
CA GLU A 214 -16.31 -4.16 6.78
C GLU A 214 -17.65 -3.52 6.43
N ILE A 215 -17.64 -2.29 5.93
CA ILE A 215 -18.84 -1.55 5.54
C ILE A 215 -19.22 -1.75 4.06
N ARG A 216 -18.54 -2.66 3.35
CA ARG A 216 -18.91 -3.04 1.98
C ARG A 216 -20.30 -3.68 1.98
N ASP A 217 -21.07 -3.46 0.92
CA ASP A 217 -22.38 -4.07 0.79
C ASP A 217 -22.28 -5.54 0.37
N SER A 218 -21.29 -5.87 -0.47
CA SER A 218 -21.02 -7.23 -0.91
C SER A 218 -19.61 -7.39 -1.48
N GLY A 219 -19.28 -8.61 -1.89
CA GLY A 219 -18.01 -8.94 -2.53
C GLY A 219 -17.16 -9.93 -1.74
N SER A 220 -15.90 -10.10 -2.15
CA SER A 220 -14.97 -11.08 -1.60
C SER A 220 -13.62 -10.47 -1.26
N VAL A 221 -12.98 -11.03 -0.24
CA VAL A 221 -11.60 -10.75 0.16
C VAL A 221 -10.92 -12.09 0.34
N LEU A 222 -9.82 -12.33 -0.38
CA LEU A 222 -9.07 -13.57 -0.22
C LEU A 222 -8.57 -13.71 1.22
N PRO A 223 -8.48 -14.93 1.78
CA PRO A 223 -8.07 -15.14 3.16
C PRO A 223 -6.74 -14.47 3.52
N ALA A 224 -5.78 -14.47 2.59
CA ALA A 224 -4.49 -13.81 2.75
C ALA A 224 -4.60 -12.29 2.99
N PHE A 225 -5.72 -11.66 2.58
CA PHE A 225 -6.00 -10.23 2.72
C PHE A 225 -6.97 -9.90 3.86
N GLN A 226 -7.54 -10.89 4.55
CA GLN A 226 -8.46 -10.63 5.65
C GLN A 226 -7.76 -9.84 6.79
N PRO A 227 -8.51 -8.96 7.49
CA PRO A 227 -8.01 -8.13 8.58
C PRO A 227 -7.55 -8.93 9.80
#